data_AF-A0A2N8KHU0-F1
#
_entry.id   AF-A0A2N8KHU0-F1
#
_cell.length_a   1.000
_cell.length_b   1.000
_cell.length_c   1.000
_cell.angle_alpha   90.00
_cell.angle_beta   90.00
_cell.angle_gamma   90.00
#
_symmetry.space_group_name_H-M   'P 1'
#
loop_
_entity.id
_entity.type
_entity.pdbx_description
1 polymer ?
#
loop_
_entity_poly.entity_id
_entity_poly.type
_entity_poly.pdbx_seq_one_letter_code
_entity_poly.pdbx_strand_id
1 'polypeptide(L)'
;GYGVEFGFEHYERMAELARSISGAMVISINDHPDIRRVFAGLHMDVLGIKYTVGGGAGSAARELLIWNDACEQGRREIGQQGLF
;
A
#
# COMPACT_ATOMS: atom_id res chain seq x y z
N GLY A 1 -8.62 5.82 15.00
CA GLY A 1 -9.66 4.78 14.83
C GLY A 1 -9.20 3.52 15.53
N TYR A 2 -10.11 2.66 15.99
CA TYR A 2 -9.85 1.50 16.87
C TYR A 2 -9.58 1.80 18.36
N GLY A 3 -10.03 2.95 18.87
CA GLY A 3 -9.92 3.29 20.30
C GLY A 3 -8.53 3.73 20.76
N VAL A 4 -7.54 3.75 19.85
CA VAL A 4 -6.20 4.29 20.08
C VAL A 4 -5.87 5.38 19.05
N GLU A 5 -5.03 6.31 19.46
CA GLU A 5 -4.47 7.32 18.57
C GLU A 5 -3.43 6.67 17.64
N PHE A 6 -3.46 7.06 16.38
CA PHE A 6 -2.49 6.64 15.38
C PHE A 6 -2.00 7.90 14.68
N GLY A 7 -0.89 8.44 15.17
CA GLY A 7 -0.31 9.67 14.67
C GLY A 7 0.35 9.51 13.30
N PHE A 8 0.66 10.64 12.67
CA PHE A 8 1.19 10.67 11.32
C PHE A 8 2.59 10.05 11.22
N GLU A 9 3.36 10.14 12.30
CA GLU A 9 4.71 9.57 12.46
C GLU A 9 4.74 8.06 12.24
N HIS A 10 3.62 7.36 12.45
CA HIS A 10 3.54 5.95 12.15
C HIS A 10 3.52 5.67 10.65
N TYR A 11 2.93 6.54 9.83
CA TYR A 11 3.03 6.42 8.37
C TYR A 11 4.45 6.66 7.89
N GLU A 12 5.14 7.65 8.45
CA GLU A 12 6.55 7.94 8.14
C GLU A 12 7.42 6.72 8.46
N ARG A 13 7.24 6.12 9.65
CA ARG A 13 7.96 4.92 10.06
C ARG A 13 7.63 3.70 9.20
N MET A 14 6.39 3.53 8.77
CA MET A 14 6.03 2.46 7.80
C MET A 14 6.71 2.67 6.45
N ALA A 15 6.83 3.91 5.98
CA ALA A 15 7.49 4.22 4.72
C ALA A 15 9.01 3.98 4.79
N GLU A 16 9.66 4.35 5.90
CA GLU A 16 11.06 3.99 6.18
C GLU A 16 11.26 2.47 6.24
N LEU A 17 10.35 1.76 6.91
CA LEU A 17 10.40 0.30 6.99
C LEU A 17 10.30 -0.32 5.60
N ALA A 18 9.27 0.05 4.82
CA ALA A 18 9.07 -0.48 3.47
C ALA A 18 10.29 -0.30 2.56
N ARG A 19 11.03 0.81 2.72
CA ARG A 19 12.27 1.12 1.97
C ARG A 19 13.50 0.31 2.42
N SER A 20 13.55 -0.11 3.68
CA SER A 20 14.77 -0.65 4.30
C SER A 20 14.72 -2.15 4.59
N ILE A 21 13.53 -2.76 4.66
CA ILE A 21 13.41 -4.20 4.88
C ILE A 21 13.96 -4.98 3.70
N SER A 22 14.52 -6.16 3.98
CA SER A 22 14.94 -7.12 2.96
C SER A 22 13.78 -7.92 2.37
N GLY A 23 12.66 -8.01 3.10
CA GLY A 23 11.47 -8.75 2.69
C GLY A 23 10.56 -7.95 1.76
N ALA A 24 9.63 -8.66 1.11
CA ALA A 24 8.52 -8.08 0.38
C ALA A 24 7.49 -7.45 1.36
N MET A 25 7.07 -6.22 1.10
CA MET A 25 6.01 -5.55 1.86
C MET A 25 5.03 -4.86 0.92
N VAL A 26 3.74 -5.05 1.24
CA VAL A 26 2.61 -4.43 0.56
C VAL A 26 1.76 -3.70 1.60
N ILE A 27 1.34 -2.49 1.27
CA ILE A 27 0.49 -1.63 2.09
C ILE A 27 -0.75 -1.27 1.27
N SER A 28 -1.93 -1.43 1.87
CA SER A 28 -3.21 -0.94 1.34
C SER A 28 -3.69 0.20 2.22
N ILE A 29 -3.99 1.35 1.64
CA ILE A 29 -4.45 2.53 2.38
C ILE A 29 -5.31 3.44 1.51
N ASN A 30 -6.21 4.21 2.12
CA ASN A 30 -6.98 5.23 1.41
C ASN A 30 -6.07 6.22 0.64
N ASP A 31 -6.47 6.56 -0.58
CA ASP A 31 -5.77 7.52 -1.44
C ASP A 31 -5.94 8.95 -0.91
N HIS A 32 -4.90 9.46 -0.25
CA HIS A 32 -4.82 10.82 0.27
C HIS A 32 -3.51 11.50 -0.16
N PRO A 33 -3.49 12.82 -0.45
CA PRO A 33 -2.26 13.52 -0.85
C PRO A 33 -1.09 13.36 0.12
N ASP A 34 -1.35 13.40 1.42
CA ASP A 34 -0.30 13.20 2.44
C ASP A 34 0.27 11.77 2.46
N ILE A 35 -0.57 10.77 2.20
CA ILE A 35 -0.13 9.38 2.08
C ILE A 35 0.76 9.23 0.85
N ARG A 36 0.36 9.78 -0.30
CA ARG A 36 1.21 9.79 -1.50
C ARG A 36 2.56 10.46 -1.24
N ARG A 37 2.58 11.55 -0.48
CA ARG A 37 3.81 12.27 -0.11
C ARG A 37 4.72 11.43 0.78
N VAL A 38 4.19 10.80 1.82
CA VAL A 38 4.98 9.99 2.78
C VAL A 38 5.60 8.76 2.12
N PHE A 39 4.81 8.07 1.30
CA PHE A 39 5.26 6.86 0.62
C PHE A 39 5.97 7.13 -0.71
N ALA A 40 6.19 8.39 -1.09
CA ALA A 40 6.86 8.76 -2.34
C ALA A 40 8.19 8.02 -2.51
N GLY A 41 8.44 7.50 -3.72
CA GLY A 41 9.62 6.67 -4.03
C GLY A 41 9.39 5.16 -3.88
N LEU A 42 8.25 4.73 -3.36
CA LEU A 42 7.78 3.33 -3.46
C LEU A 42 6.87 3.16 -4.68
N HIS A 43 6.67 1.91 -5.11
CA HIS A 43 5.70 1.60 -6.16
C HIS A 43 4.28 1.81 -5.65
N MET A 44 3.40 2.35 -6.50
CA MET A 44 2.01 2.61 -6.14
C MET A 44 1.06 2.35 -7.31
N ASP A 45 -0.11 1.80 -7.01
CA ASP A 45 -1.24 1.70 -7.94
C ASP A 45 -2.53 2.14 -7.25
N VAL A 46 -3.47 2.67 -8.03
CA VAL A 46 -4.75 3.16 -7.54
C VAL A 46 -5.83 2.15 -7.89
N LEU A 47 -6.46 1.58 -6.86
CA LEU A 47 -7.58 0.69 -7.02
C LEU A 47 -8.88 1.46 -6.77
N GLY A 48 -9.77 1.47 -7.77
CA GLY A 48 -11.11 1.99 -7.59
C GLY A 48 -11.91 1.04 -6.70
N ILE A 49 -12.29 1.51 -5.51
CA ILE A 49 -13.14 0.74 -4.59
C ILE A 49 -14.43 1.49 -4.29
N LYS A 50 -15.52 0.76 -4.07
CA LYS A 50 -16.79 1.36 -3.67
C LYS A 50 -17.05 1.03 -2.21
N TYR A 51 -16.92 2.00 -1.32
CA TYR A 51 -17.42 1.86 0.05
C TYR A 51 -18.91 2.21 0.09
N THR A 52 -19.74 1.25 0.49
CA THR A 52 -21.11 1.49 0.92
C THR A 52 -21.15 1.38 2.44
N VAL A 53 -21.24 2.51 3.14
CA VAL A 53 -21.41 2.52 4.60
C VAL A 53 -22.89 2.78 4.88
N GLY A 54 -23.58 1.81 5.49
CA GLY A 54 -24.92 1.93 6.07
C GLY A 54 -25.95 2.75 5.28
N GLY A 55 -26.58 2.17 4.26
CA GLY A 55 -27.88 2.65 3.72
C GLY A 55 -27.93 4.00 3.00
N GLY A 56 -26.82 4.72 2.85
CA GLY A 56 -26.74 5.99 2.08
C GLY A 56 -26.09 5.83 0.69
N ALA A 57 -26.15 6.90 -0.12
CA ALA A 57 -25.42 6.97 -1.39
C ALA A 57 -23.91 6.88 -1.13
N GLY A 58 -23.31 5.75 -1.51
CA GLY A 58 -21.89 5.46 -1.23
C GLY A 58 -20.97 6.55 -1.77
N SER A 59 -19.96 6.92 -0.98
CA SER A 59 -18.91 7.83 -1.42
C SER A 59 -17.91 7.06 -2.29
N ALA A 60 -17.55 7.62 -3.44
CA ALA A 60 -16.45 7.08 -4.24
C ALA A 60 -15.16 7.19 -3.42
N ALA A 61 -14.56 6.06 -3.11
CA ALA A 61 -13.26 6.00 -2.45
C ALA A 61 -12.23 5.40 -3.41
N ARG A 62 -10.98 5.78 -3.21
CA ARG A 62 -9.87 5.21 -3.95
C ARG A 62 -8.91 4.62 -2.94
N GLU A 63 -8.50 3.40 -3.18
CA GLU A 63 -7.47 2.73 -2.40
C GLU A 63 -6.13 2.90 -3.15
N LEU A 64 -5.06 3.06 -2.39
CA LEU A 64 -3.69 3.06 -2.86
C LEU A 64 -3.05 1.74 -2.43
N LEU A 65 -2.63 0.94 -3.40
CA LEU A 65 -1.76 -0.20 -3.18
C LEU A 65 -0.32 0.27 -3.31
N ILE A 66 0.51 0.05 -2.29
CA ILE A 66 1.91 0.49 -2.23
C ILE A 66 2.79 -0.73 -1.97
N TRP A 67 3.93 -0.85 -2.66
CA TRP A 67 4.85 -1.96 -2.43
C TRP A 67 6.32 -1.59 -2.65
N ASN A 68 7.23 -2.41 -2.12
CA ASN A 68 8.67 -2.24 -2.26
C ASN A 68 9.26 -3.11 -3.39
N ASP A 69 10.52 -2.86 -3.73
CA ASP A 69 11.21 -3.56 -4.84
C ASP A 69 11.28 -5.09 -4.65
N ALA A 70 11.32 -5.57 -3.41
CA ALA A 70 11.37 -7.00 -3.13
C ALA A 70 10.11 -7.74 -3.64
N CYS A 71 8.95 -7.09 -3.70
CA CYS A 71 7.75 -7.65 -4.32
C CYS A 71 7.92 -7.91 -5.82
N GLU A 72 8.72 -7.10 -6.52
CA GLU A 72 9.02 -7.30 -7.94
C GLU A 72 10.07 -8.40 -8.17
N GLN A 73 11.00 -8.57 -7.23
CA GLN A 73 12.05 -9.59 -7.30
C GLN A 73 11.46 -11.00 -7.12
N GLY A 74 10.53 -11.19 -6.18
CA GLY A 74 9.83 -12.47 -6.00
C GLY A 74 9.00 -12.90 -7.22
N ARG A 75 8.52 -11.96 -8.05
CA ARG A 75 7.83 -12.28 -9.32
C ARG A 75 8.77 -12.84 -10.38
N ARG A 76 10.08 -12.52 -10.33
CA ARG A 76 11.07 -12.99 -11.32
C ARG A 76 11.50 -14.43 -11.07
N GLU A 77 11.54 -14.88 -9.81
CA GLU A 77 12.03 -16.22 -9.46
C GLU A 77 11.03 -17.33 -9.81
N ILE A 78 9.73 -17.05 -9.79
CA ILE A 78 8.68 -18.02 -10.18
C ILE A 78 8.61 -18.20 -11.72
N GLY A 79 9.12 -17.24 -12.49
CA GLY A 79 9.06 -17.25 -13.97
C GLY A 79 10.16 -18.02 -14.70
N GLN A 80 11.14 -18.62 -14.00
CA GLN A 80 12.28 -19.33 -14.63
C GLN A 80 12.41 -20.82 -14.27
N GLN A 81 11.48 -21.40 -13.49
CA GLN A 81 11.51 -22.83 -13.16
C GLN A 81 10.39 -23.65 -13.83
N GLY A 82 10.10 -23.34 -15.10
CA GLY A 82 9.04 -24.02 -15.85
C GLY A 82 9.25 -24.01 -17.35
N LEU A 83 10.42 -24.46 -17.84
CA LEU A 83 10.53 -25.01 -19.19
C LEU A 83 11.76 -25.93 -19.32
N PHE A 84 11.55 -27.22 -19.08
CA PHE A 84 12.24 -28.29 -19.79
C PHE A 84 11.25 -28.89 -20.79
#